data_AF-A0A444X538-F1
#
_entry.id   AF-A0A444X538-F1
#
_cell.length_a   1.000
_cell.length_b   1.000
_cell.length_c   1.000
_cell.angle_alpha   90.00
_cell.angle_beta   90.00
_cell.angle_gamma   90.00
#
_symmetry.space_group_name_H-M   'P 1'
#
loop_
_entity.id
_entity.type
_entity.pdbx_description
1 polymer ?
#
loop_
_entity_poly.entity_id
_entity_poly.type
_entity_poly.pdbx_seq_one_letter_code
_entity_poly.pdbx_strand_id
1 'polypeptide(L)'
;MYIETHKKRDGSFVTDEARDIAEQIEVLMTQNEKDESGPSTNDAIGKVFGEEHSGRVRCMGMGATPTNTFRNGNHPSQLANSSTSMSSTTNYSQADFKRLESKFDGTLAAFKAYFLAKEGRIPVELTSIFDHETQVNCHLLSNLCWTNFF
;
A
#
# COMPACT_ATOMS: atom_id res chain seq x y z
N MET A 1 -11.00 0.35 16.36
CA MET A 1 -9.65 0.93 16.19
C MET A 1 -9.47 2.19 17.04
N TYR A 2 -10.16 3.29 16.76
CA TYR A 2 -10.08 4.52 17.57
C TYR A 2 -10.54 4.33 19.03
N ILE A 3 -11.70 3.69 19.24
CA ILE A 3 -12.31 3.48 20.56
C ILE A 3 -11.36 2.73 21.51
N GLU A 4 -10.68 1.70 21.01
CA GLU A 4 -9.75 0.88 21.81
C GLU A 4 -8.47 1.64 22.16
N THR A 5 -7.89 2.41 21.23
CA THR A 5 -6.64 3.14 21.47
C THR A 5 -6.80 4.38 22.35
N HIS A 6 -8.03 4.85 22.54
CA HIS A 6 -8.34 6.03 23.35
C HIS A 6 -9.03 5.68 24.68
N LYS A 7 -8.96 4.40 25.09
CA LYS A 7 -9.34 3.93 26.42
C LYS A 7 -8.11 3.68 27.29
N LYS A 8 -8.25 3.97 28.57
CA LYS A 8 -7.33 3.59 29.63
C LYS A 8 -7.52 2.10 29.98
N ARG A 9 -6.60 1.55 30.76
CA ARG A 9 -6.69 0.14 31.22
C ARG A 9 -7.93 -0.16 32.08
N ASP A 10 -8.53 0.86 32.69
CA ASP A 10 -9.78 0.75 33.45
C ASP A 10 -11.04 0.81 32.55
N GLY A 11 -10.87 0.99 31.23
CA GLY A 11 -11.95 1.12 30.26
C GLY A 11 -12.51 2.53 30.10
N SER A 12 -12.06 3.51 30.90
CA SER A 12 -12.47 4.91 30.75
C SER A 12 -11.80 5.55 29.54
N PHE A 13 -12.43 6.55 28.92
CA PHE A 13 -11.76 7.34 27.89
C PHE A 13 -10.66 8.22 28.48
N VAL A 14 -9.65 8.52 27.66
CA VAL A 14 -8.50 9.36 28.06
C VAL A 14 -8.92 10.83 28.23
N THR A 15 -9.80 11.35 27.37
CA THR A 15 -10.37 12.71 27.44
C THR A 15 -11.87 12.70 27.10
N ASP A 16 -12.58 13.78 27.43
CA ASP A 16 -14.00 13.94 27.10
C ASP A 16 -14.21 14.03 25.57
N GLU A 17 -13.29 14.68 24.84
CA GLU A 17 -13.37 14.74 23.37
C GLU A 17 -13.23 13.35 22.75
N ALA A 18 -12.37 12.50 23.32
CA ALA A 18 -12.22 11.12 22.85
C ALA A 18 -13.48 10.29 23.09
N ARG A 19 -14.22 10.56 24.18
CA ARG A 19 -15.54 9.97 24.42
C ARG A 19 -16.53 10.42 23.34
N ASP A 20 -16.65 11.73 23.11
CA ASP A 20 -17.64 12.28 22.19
C ASP A 20 -17.40 11.78 20.74
N ILE A 21 -16.13 11.64 20.33
CA ILE A 21 -15.76 11.07 19.04
C ILE A 21 -16.07 9.57 18.99
N ALA A 22 -15.80 8.83 20.07
CA ALA A 22 -16.11 7.40 20.14
C ALA A 22 -17.63 7.14 20.05
N GLU A 23 -18.44 7.96 20.72
CA GLU A 23 -19.90 7.90 20.63
C GLU A 23 -20.40 8.16 19.21
N GLN A 24 -19.86 9.16 18.51
CA GLN A 24 -20.22 9.42 17.11
C GLN A 24 -19.90 8.23 16.20
N ILE A 25 -18.72 7.61 16.38
CA ILE A 25 -18.33 6.41 15.62
C ILE A 25 -19.31 5.27 15.91
N GLU A 26 -19.64 5.01 17.17
CA GLU A 26 -20.52 3.91 17.57
C GLU A 26 -21.94 4.10 17.00
N VAL A 27 -22.50 5.31 17.08
CA VAL A 27 -23.79 5.65 16.46
C VAL A 27 -23.75 5.40 14.94
N LEU A 28 -22.73 5.87 14.26
CA LEU A 28 -22.60 5.69 12.80
C LEU A 28 -22.41 4.23 12.39
N MET A 29 -21.74 3.41 13.22
CA MET A 29 -21.59 1.98 12.99
C MET A 29 -22.94 1.25 13.11
N THR A 30 -23.77 1.60 14.10
CA THR A 30 -25.12 1.00 14.26
C THR A 30 -26.08 1.39 13.13
N GLN A 31 -25.86 2.53 12.46
CA GLN A 31 -26.69 2.98 11.34
C GLN A 31 -26.28 2.37 9.98
N ASN A 32 -25.05 1.85 9.87
CA ASN A 32 -24.46 1.34 8.62
C ASN A 32 -24.62 -0.18 8.45
N GLU A 33 -25.63 -0.82 9.03
CA GLU A 33 -25.89 -2.28 8.96
C GLU A 33 -26.10 -2.84 7.54
N LYS A 34 -26.03 -2.00 6.50
CA LYS A 34 -26.26 -2.41 5.12
C LYS A 34 -24.99 -2.30 4.27
N ASP A 35 -24.41 -3.48 4.03
CA ASP A 35 -23.77 -3.91 2.79
C ASP A 35 -22.51 -3.14 2.32
N GLU A 36 -21.33 -3.61 2.74
CA GLU A 36 -20.24 -4.04 1.84
C GLU A 36 -19.00 -4.39 2.68
N SER A 37 -18.54 -5.65 2.60
CA SER A 37 -17.33 -6.11 3.31
C SER A 37 -16.02 -5.64 2.65
N GLY A 38 -16.06 -4.55 1.88
CA GLY A 38 -14.93 -3.93 1.22
C GLY A 38 -14.47 -2.66 1.96
N PRO A 39 -13.25 -2.17 1.70
CA PRO A 39 -12.83 -0.85 2.16
C PRO A 39 -13.75 0.22 1.57
N SER A 40 -14.73 0.67 2.35
CA SER A 40 -15.68 1.71 1.95
C SER A 40 -15.12 3.08 2.28
N THR A 41 -15.18 4.00 1.32
CA THR A 41 -14.84 5.41 1.54
C THR A 41 -15.81 6.12 2.50
N ASN A 42 -16.95 5.50 2.81
CA ASN A 42 -18.04 6.03 3.65
C ASN A 42 -18.24 5.25 4.95
N ASP A 43 -17.20 4.59 5.45
CA ASP A 43 -17.25 3.96 6.76
C ASP A 43 -17.42 5.00 7.89
N ALA A 44 -17.85 4.55 9.08
CA ALA A 44 -18.12 5.49 10.18
C ALA A 44 -16.88 6.30 10.59
N ILE A 45 -15.69 5.71 10.41
CA ILE A 45 -14.40 6.36 10.70
C ILE A 45 -14.11 7.46 9.66
N GLY A 46 -14.37 7.23 8.38
CA GLY A 46 -14.29 8.22 7.31
C GLY A 46 -15.31 9.34 7.47
N LYS A 47 -16.52 9.06 7.98
CA LYS A 47 -17.52 10.10 8.27
C LYS A 47 -17.10 11.05 9.39
N VAL A 48 -16.45 10.54 10.44
CA VAL A 48 -16.04 11.35 11.60
C VAL A 48 -14.75 12.12 11.35
N PHE A 49 -13.79 11.52 10.64
CA PHE A 49 -12.46 12.12 10.43
C PHE A 49 -12.18 12.55 8.99
N GLY A 50 -13.13 12.42 8.08
CA GLY A 50 -12.95 12.63 6.65
C GLY A 50 -12.37 11.42 5.93
N GLU A 51 -12.47 11.44 4.60
CA GLU A 51 -12.00 10.41 3.69
C GLU A 51 -10.47 10.19 3.81
N GLU A 52 -10.06 8.93 3.66
CA GLU A 52 -8.65 8.58 3.59
C GLU A 52 -8.04 8.98 2.23
N HIS A 53 -6.86 9.61 2.28
CA HIS A 53 -6.18 10.04 1.06
C HIS A 53 -5.51 8.84 0.39
N SER A 54 -5.62 8.76 -0.95
CA SER A 54 -4.96 7.72 -1.74
C SER A 54 -3.45 7.60 -1.41
N GLY A 55 -2.98 6.37 -1.20
CA GLY A 55 -1.60 6.07 -0.83
C GLY A 55 -1.28 6.22 0.67
N ARG A 56 -2.27 6.50 1.52
CA ARG A 56 -2.15 6.45 2.98
C ARG A 56 -3.12 5.42 3.54
N VAL A 57 -2.71 4.76 4.62
CA VAL A 57 -3.55 3.83 5.39
C VAL A 57 -3.53 4.28 6.85
N ARG A 58 -4.70 4.40 7.48
CA ARG A 58 -4.82 4.68 8.91
C ARG A 58 -4.35 3.44 9.68
N CYS A 59 -3.28 3.60 10.46
CA CYS A 59 -2.68 2.53 11.28
C CYS A 59 -3.08 2.62 12.76
N MET A 60 -2.94 1.51 13.50
CA MET A 60 -3.29 1.41 14.93
C MET A 60 -2.31 2.25 15.75
N GLY A 61 -2.60 3.54 15.96
CA GLY A 61 -1.70 4.47 16.65
C GLY A 61 -2.30 5.87 16.81
N MET A 62 -1.50 6.83 17.30
CA MET A 62 -1.88 8.24 17.54
C MET A 62 -2.09 9.05 16.24
N GLY A 63 -2.91 8.54 15.32
CA GLY A 63 -3.17 9.11 14.01
C GLY A 63 -2.08 8.79 12.98
N ALA A 64 -2.36 9.14 11.72
CA ALA A 64 -1.32 9.19 10.70
C ALA A 64 -0.37 10.32 11.07
N THR A 65 0.79 10.02 11.66
CA THR A 65 1.85 11.01 11.81
C THR A 65 2.26 11.43 10.40
N PRO A 66 2.08 12.69 9.98
CA PRO A 66 2.69 13.13 8.74
C PRO A 66 4.21 12.99 8.92
N THR A 67 4.84 12.12 8.14
CA THR A 67 6.29 12.01 8.06
C THR A 67 6.84 13.29 7.47
N ASN A 68 7.01 14.33 8.29
CA ASN A 68 7.77 15.51 7.92
C ASN A 68 9.25 15.22 8.19
N THR A 69 9.90 14.47 7.30
CA THR A 69 11.33 14.16 7.39
C THR A 69 12.23 15.29 6.87
N PHE A 70 11.73 16.49 6.58
CA PHE A 70 12.63 17.60 6.28
C PHE A 70 12.95 18.40 7.54
N ARG A 71 13.93 17.89 8.31
CA ARG A 71 14.63 18.67 9.32
C ARG A 71 15.35 19.82 8.60
N ASN A 72 14.74 20.99 8.63
CA ASN A 72 15.26 22.24 8.08
C ASN A 72 16.66 22.52 8.65
N GLY A 73 17.69 22.27 7.83
CA GLY A 73 19.03 22.79 8.03
C GLY A 73 19.10 24.18 7.39
N ASN A 74 19.13 25.20 8.24
CA ASN A 74 19.37 26.62 7.96
C ASN A 74 20.01 26.97 6.61
N HIS A 75 19.25 27.51 5.64
CA HIS A 75 19.78 28.47 4.66
C HIS A 75 18.67 29.45 4.22
N PRO A 76 18.86 30.78 4.33
CA PRO A 76 17.87 31.76 3.90
C PRO A 76 18.06 32.14 2.42
N SER A 77 16.94 32.46 1.77
CA SER A 77 16.81 33.11 0.47
C SER A 77 17.31 32.34 -0.77
N GLN A 78 16.37 31.88 -1.59
CA GLN A 78 16.10 32.51 -2.88
C GLN A 78 14.92 31.80 -3.56
N LEU A 79 13.85 32.56 -3.76
CA LEU A 79 12.81 32.24 -4.73
C LEU A 79 13.46 32.26 -6.11
N ALA A 80 13.67 31.09 -6.70
CA ALA A 80 13.99 30.96 -8.11
C ALA A 80 13.27 29.74 -8.66
N ASN A 81 12.34 30.02 -9.57
CA ASN A 81 11.55 29.07 -10.31
C ASN A 81 12.47 28.02 -10.95
N SER A 82 12.23 26.75 -10.65
CA SER A 82 12.70 25.64 -11.46
C SER A 82 11.73 24.50 -11.26
N SER A 83 10.91 24.26 -12.29
CA SER A 83 10.01 23.12 -12.45
C SER A 83 10.76 21.85 -12.08
N THR A 84 10.61 21.40 -10.84
CA THR A 84 11.25 20.18 -10.37
C THR A 84 10.25 19.08 -10.57
N SER A 85 10.45 18.35 -11.67
CA SER A 85 9.79 17.10 -11.98
C SER A 85 9.68 16.27 -10.71
N MET A 86 8.44 15.94 -10.34
CA MET A 86 8.11 15.00 -9.28
C MET A 86 8.62 13.62 -9.71
N SER A 87 9.87 13.33 -9.39
CA SER A 87 10.48 12.03 -9.58
C SER A 87 11.49 11.86 -8.47
N SER A 88 11.08 11.21 -7.38
CA SER A 88 11.92 10.36 -6.53
C SER A 88 11.16 9.94 -5.28
N THR A 89 10.32 8.92 -5.41
CA THR A 89 10.10 7.94 -4.34
C THR A 89 10.31 6.54 -4.92
N THR A 90 11.57 6.13 -4.88
CA THR A 90 12.13 4.77 -4.71
C THR A 90 13.53 4.78 -5.32
N ASN A 91 14.57 4.96 -4.50
CA ASN A 91 15.96 4.76 -4.94
C ASN A 91 16.27 3.26 -5.00
N TYR A 92 15.47 2.47 -5.71
CA TYR A 92 15.88 1.13 -6.13
C TYR A 92 16.57 1.31 -7.46
N SER A 93 17.86 0.99 -7.53
CA SER A 93 18.58 1.12 -8.80
C SER A 93 18.01 0.13 -9.81
N GLN A 94 17.98 0.49 -11.09
CA GLN A 94 17.59 -0.43 -12.17
C GLN A 94 18.41 -1.73 -12.12
N ALA A 95 19.66 -1.65 -11.65
CA ALA A 95 20.53 -2.79 -11.43
C ALA A 95 20.01 -3.73 -10.33
N ASP A 96 19.45 -3.21 -9.24
CA ASP A 96 18.85 -4.02 -8.17
C ASP A 96 17.61 -4.76 -8.63
N PHE A 97 16.77 -4.10 -9.44
CA PHE A 97 15.60 -4.75 -10.05
C PHE A 97 16.02 -5.90 -10.99
N LYS A 98 17.00 -5.65 -11.86
CA LYS A 98 17.54 -6.69 -12.76
C LYS A 98 18.22 -7.84 -12.01
N ARG A 99 18.89 -7.52 -10.90
CA ARG A 99 19.47 -8.53 -10.01
C ARG A 99 18.40 -9.36 -9.30
N LEU A 100 17.27 -8.77 -8.97
CA LEU A 100 16.14 -9.51 -8.38
C LEU A 100 15.46 -10.42 -9.40
N GLU A 101 15.22 -9.91 -10.62
CA GLU A 101 14.65 -10.67 -11.74
C GLU A 101 15.50 -11.91 -12.05
N SER A 102 16.80 -11.76 -12.21
CA SER A 102 17.71 -12.89 -12.47
C SER A 102 17.77 -13.93 -11.34
N LYS A 103 17.56 -13.53 -10.07
CA LYS A 103 17.44 -14.49 -8.96
C LYS A 103 16.15 -15.29 -9.04
N PHE A 104 15.06 -14.64 -9.43
CA PHE A 104 13.77 -15.29 -9.63
C PHE A 104 13.87 -16.33 -10.76
N ASP A 105 14.44 -15.94 -11.89
CA ASP A 105 14.66 -16.83 -13.04
C ASP A 105 15.54 -18.03 -12.67
N GLY A 106 16.66 -17.79 -11.98
CA GLY A 106 17.54 -18.88 -11.53
C GLY A 106 16.84 -19.86 -10.57
N THR A 107 15.96 -19.36 -9.72
CA THR A 107 15.15 -20.18 -8.81
C THR A 107 14.11 -20.98 -9.59
N LEU A 108 13.43 -20.35 -10.55
CA LEU A 108 12.44 -21.00 -11.41
C LEU A 108 13.07 -22.12 -12.24
N ALA A 109 14.24 -21.87 -12.83
CA ALA A 109 15.00 -22.88 -13.57
C ALA A 109 15.38 -24.08 -12.69
N ALA A 110 15.81 -23.85 -11.45
CA ALA A 110 16.12 -24.91 -10.50
C ALA A 110 14.89 -25.76 -10.16
N PHE A 111 13.73 -25.12 -9.95
CA PHE A 111 12.46 -25.82 -9.72
C PHE A 111 12.02 -26.63 -10.94
N LYS A 112 12.11 -26.05 -12.15
CA LYS A 112 11.81 -26.73 -13.42
C LYS A 112 12.65 -28.00 -13.58
N ALA A 113 13.95 -27.89 -13.33
CA ALA A 113 14.87 -29.02 -13.37
C ALA A 113 14.54 -30.08 -12.31
N TYR A 114 14.16 -29.68 -11.10
CA TYR A 114 13.73 -30.59 -10.06
C TYR A 114 12.49 -31.41 -10.47
N PHE A 115 11.45 -30.76 -11.00
CA PHE A 115 10.25 -31.46 -11.48
C PHE A 115 10.57 -32.43 -12.62
N LEU A 116 11.39 -32.02 -13.59
CA LEU A 116 11.84 -32.92 -14.66
C LEU A 116 12.66 -34.09 -14.12
N ALA A 117 13.50 -33.88 -13.10
CA ALA A 117 14.33 -34.93 -12.52
C ALA A 117 13.58 -35.90 -11.59
N LYS A 118 12.53 -35.45 -10.91
CA LYS A 118 11.76 -36.25 -9.94
C LYS A 118 10.46 -36.80 -10.49
N GLU A 119 9.74 -36.01 -11.26
CA GLU A 119 8.41 -36.35 -11.77
C GLU A 119 8.43 -36.63 -13.28
N GLY A 120 9.54 -36.34 -13.98
CA GLY A 120 9.69 -36.57 -15.42
C GLY A 120 8.86 -35.64 -16.30
N ARG A 121 8.02 -34.80 -15.69
CA ARG A 121 7.11 -33.87 -16.36
C ARG A 121 6.86 -32.64 -15.48
N ILE A 122 6.58 -31.51 -16.12
CA ILE A 122 6.13 -30.29 -15.45
C ILE A 122 4.60 -30.37 -15.27
N PRO A 123 4.06 -30.10 -14.07
CA PRO A 123 2.62 -29.99 -13.84
C PRO A 123 1.96 -28.99 -14.78
N VAL A 124 0.79 -29.33 -15.33
CA VAL A 124 0.10 -28.50 -16.34
C VAL A 124 -0.31 -27.13 -15.80
N GLU A 125 -0.55 -27.05 -14.50
CA GLU A 125 -0.88 -25.83 -13.77
C GLU A 125 0.30 -24.85 -13.74
N LEU A 126 1.53 -25.36 -13.89
CA LEU A 126 2.77 -24.58 -13.80
C LEU A 126 3.38 -24.27 -15.16
N THR A 127 2.89 -24.82 -16.26
CA THR A 127 3.49 -24.61 -17.59
C THR A 127 3.51 -23.13 -17.95
N SER A 128 2.43 -22.40 -17.69
CA SER A 128 2.32 -20.95 -17.95
C SER A 128 3.37 -20.11 -17.20
N ILE A 129 3.84 -20.57 -16.05
CA ILE A 129 4.86 -19.90 -15.23
C ILE A 129 6.25 -20.13 -15.85
N PHE A 130 6.51 -21.35 -16.33
CA PHE A 130 7.79 -21.72 -16.95
C PHE A 130 7.90 -21.30 -18.43
N ASP A 131 6.78 -20.99 -19.10
CA ASP A 131 6.72 -20.54 -20.49
C ASP A 131 7.02 -19.03 -20.63
N HIS A 132 6.94 -18.26 -19.54
CA HIS A 132 7.27 -16.84 -19.52
C HIS A 132 8.79 -16.56 -19.70
N GLU A 133 9.63 -17.61 -19.81
CA GLU A 133 11.07 -17.49 -20.07
C GLU A 133 11.41 -16.93 -21.47
N THR A 134 10.43 -16.67 -22.35
CA THR A 134 10.71 -16.09 -23.68
C THR A 134 9.71 -15.02 -24.12
N GLN A 135 9.64 -13.89 -23.41
CA GLN A 135 9.50 -12.53 -23.98
C GLN A 135 9.12 -11.55 -22.88
N VAL A 136 10.04 -10.66 -22.51
CA VAL A 136 9.62 -9.27 -22.28
C VAL A 136 10.74 -8.31 -22.69
N ASN A 137 10.68 -7.94 -23.96
CA ASN A 137 10.95 -6.57 -24.34
C ASN A 137 9.98 -5.71 -23.50
N CYS A 138 10.51 -5.01 -22.48
CA CYS A 138 9.75 -4.32 -21.43
C CYS A 138 8.94 -3.10 -21.93
N HIS A 139 8.30 -3.16 -23.10
CA HIS A 139 7.74 -1.98 -23.75
C HIS A 139 6.23 -2.00 -24.03
N LEU A 140 5.48 -3.06 -23.68
CA LEU A 140 4.06 -3.12 -24.05
C LEU A 140 3.03 -3.34 -22.93
N LEU A 141 3.43 -3.48 -21.67
CA LEU A 141 2.47 -3.64 -20.57
C LEU A 141 2.26 -2.39 -19.70
N SER A 142 2.94 -1.27 -19.98
CA SER A 142 2.70 -0.02 -19.24
C SER A 142 1.51 0.81 -19.76
N ASN A 143 0.97 0.51 -20.94
CA ASN A 143 0.04 1.41 -21.63
C ASN A 143 -1.46 1.05 -21.51
N LEU A 144 -1.82 -0.06 -20.87
CA LEU A 144 -3.23 -0.47 -20.74
C LEU A 144 -3.86 -0.24 -19.36
N CYS A 145 -3.10 0.20 -18.35
CA CYS A 145 -3.63 0.42 -17.01
C CYS A 145 -3.94 1.90 -16.68
N TRP A 146 -3.78 2.83 -17.63
CA TRP A 146 -3.86 4.28 -17.36
C TRP A 146 -5.00 5.03 -18.05
N THR A 147 -5.92 4.35 -18.74
CA THR A 147 -6.96 5.05 -19.54
C THR A 147 -8.40 4.83 -19.11
N ASN A 148 -8.69 4.26 -17.94
CA ASN A 148 -10.07 4.19 -17.44
C ASN A 148 -10.15 4.54 -15.96
N PHE A 149 -10.13 5.83 -15.65
CA PHE A 149 -10.83 6.39 -14.49
C PHE A 149 -10.98 7.92 -14.73
N PHE A 150 -12.07 8.29 -15.41
CA PHE A 150 -12.72 9.59 -15.35
C PHE A 150 -14.18 9.34 -15.01
#